data_AF-A0A7J0DUV6-F1
#
_entry.id   AF-A0A7J0DUV6-F1
#
_cell.length_a   1.000
_cell.length_b   1.000
_cell.length_c   1.000
_cell.angle_alpha   90.00
_cell.angle_beta   90.00
_cell.angle_gamma   90.00
#
_symmetry.space_group_name_H-M   'P 1'
#
loop_
_entity.id
_entity.type
_entity.pdbx_description
1 polymer ?
#
loop_
_entity_poly.entity_id
_entity_poly.type
_entity_poly.pdbx_seq_one_letter_code
_entity_poly.pdbx_strand_id
1 'polypeptide(L)'
;MDGLRLVFPPAATAVLSVPVWNLVKLLSTPSVTPALFGGGLLGYVMYDVTHYYLHHGQPTSEVPRNLKKYHLNHHFRIQNKGFGITSSLWDKVFGTLPQSKAGSKNK
;
A
#
# COMPACT_ATOMS: atom_id res chain seq x y z
N MET A 1 2.74 -6.61 -17.30
CA MET A 1 2.83 -5.20 -16.84
C MET A 1 4.30 -4.82 -16.85
N ASP A 2 4.60 -3.55 -17.11
CA ASP A 2 5.98 -3.05 -17.15
C ASP A 2 6.58 -3.03 -15.73
N GLY A 3 7.65 -3.82 -15.52
CA GLY A 3 8.31 -3.94 -14.22
C GLY A 3 9.15 -2.71 -13.82
N LEU A 4 9.54 -1.87 -14.78
CA LEU A 4 10.40 -0.71 -14.51
C LEU A 4 9.62 0.54 -14.09
N ARG A 5 8.29 0.52 -14.18
CA ARG A 5 7.42 1.68 -13.96
C ARG A 5 6.30 1.38 -12.97
N LEU A 6 6.67 0.79 -11.84
CA LEU A 6 5.70 0.38 -10.81
C LEU A 6 5.99 0.95 -9.43
N VAL A 7 7.22 0.79 -8.95
CA VAL A 7 7.66 1.36 -7.66
C VAL A 7 7.93 2.85 -7.82
N PHE A 8 7.78 3.60 -6.74
CA PHE A 8 8.01 5.03 -6.81
C PHE A 8 9.54 5.32 -6.89
N PRO A 9 10.00 6.22 -7.77
CA PRO A 9 11.43 6.42 -8.00
C PRO A 9 12.16 6.95 -6.75
N PRO A 10 13.31 6.37 -6.34
CA PRO A 10 14.03 6.80 -5.14
C PRO A 10 14.40 8.29 -5.13
N ALA A 11 14.75 8.85 -6.29
CA ALA A 11 15.05 10.28 -6.42
C ALA A 11 13.82 11.16 -6.09
N ALA A 12 12.64 10.77 -6.55
CA ALA A 12 11.40 11.48 -6.22
C ALA A 12 11.04 11.28 -4.74
N THR A 13 11.22 10.08 -4.19
CA THR A 13 11.04 9.80 -2.75
C THR A 13 11.94 10.68 -1.89
N ALA A 14 13.20 10.87 -2.28
CA ALA A 14 14.15 11.73 -1.54
C ALA A 14 13.67 13.18 -1.50
N VAL A 15 13.15 13.72 -2.62
CA VAL A 15 12.57 15.06 -2.67
C VAL A 15 11.35 15.17 -1.75
N LEU A 16 10.43 14.21 -1.79
CA LEU A 16 9.24 14.19 -0.91
C LEU A 16 9.59 13.95 0.56
N SER A 17 10.73 13.34 0.85
CA SER A 17 11.18 13.09 2.23
C SER A 17 11.52 14.37 2.99
N VAL A 18 11.93 15.43 2.29
CA VAL A 18 12.29 16.73 2.90
C VAL A 18 11.09 17.38 3.63
N PRO A 19 9.93 17.62 2.98
CA PRO A 19 8.78 18.18 3.70
C PRO A 19 8.23 17.22 4.75
N VAL A 20 8.24 15.90 4.52
CA VAL A 20 7.79 14.91 5.51
C VAL A 20 8.66 14.92 6.76
N TRP A 21 9.99 14.95 6.62
CA TRP A 21 10.92 15.08 7.73
C TRP A 21 10.66 16.36 8.55
N ASN A 22 10.46 17.49 7.88
CA ASN A 22 10.16 18.75 8.57
C ASN A 22 8.80 18.72 9.30
N LEU A 23 7.79 18.07 8.73
CA LEU A 23 6.50 17.88 9.40
C LEU A 23 6.62 16.98 10.63
N VAL A 24 7.34 15.85 10.54
CA VAL A 24 7.54 14.94 11.68
C VAL A 24 8.32 15.64 12.80
N LYS A 25 9.35 16.43 12.46
CA LYS A 25 10.08 17.27 13.43
C LYS A 25 9.17 18.29 14.13
N LEU A 26 8.22 18.88 13.40
CA LEU A 26 7.30 19.86 13.98
C LEU A 26 6.34 19.22 14.99
N LEU A 27 5.96 17.97 14.75
CA LEU A 27 4.95 17.25 15.53
C LEU A 27 5.54 16.37 16.65
N SER A 28 6.87 16.25 16.76
CA SER A 28 7.52 15.34 17.70
C SER A 28 8.80 15.91 18.31
N THR A 29 9.33 15.26 19.34
CA THR A 29 10.60 15.67 19.96
C THR A 29 11.79 15.25 19.10
N PRO A 30 12.96 15.91 19.25
CA PRO A 30 14.18 15.52 18.53
C PRO A 30 14.60 14.06 18.75
N SER A 31 14.31 13.49 19.93
CA SER A 31 14.61 12.08 20.23
C SER A 31 13.65 11.09 19.55
N VAL A 32 12.40 11.49 19.29
CA VAL A 32 11.36 10.63 18.69
C VAL A 32 11.32 10.77 17.17
N THR A 33 11.68 11.94 16.63
CA THR A 33 11.65 12.23 15.18
C THR A 33 12.31 11.13 14.33
N PRO A 34 13.55 10.67 14.62
CA PRO A 34 14.21 9.67 13.78
C PRO A 34 13.47 8.33 13.77
N ALA A 35 12.87 7.94 14.89
CA ALA A 35 12.12 6.69 15.00
C ALA A 35 10.81 6.75 14.18
N LEU A 36 10.07 7.85 14.27
CA LEU A 36 8.84 8.03 13.47
C LEU A 36 9.14 8.11 11.98
N PHE A 37 10.12 8.92 11.58
CA PHE A 37 10.49 9.05 10.18
C PHE A 37 11.07 7.74 9.63
N GLY A 38 12.00 7.11 10.34
CA GLY A 38 12.61 5.84 9.93
C GLY A 38 11.59 4.71 9.84
N GLY A 39 10.69 4.60 10.83
CA GLY A 39 9.59 3.63 10.80
C GLY A 39 8.60 3.87 9.66
N GLY A 40 8.25 5.13 9.40
CA GLY A 40 7.40 5.52 8.27
C GLY A 40 8.06 5.18 6.92
N LEU A 41 9.35 5.48 6.76
CA LEU A 41 10.11 5.16 5.55
C LEU A 41 10.23 3.65 5.34
N LEU A 42 10.50 2.88 6.39
CA LEU A 42 10.47 1.42 6.34
C LEU A 42 9.10 0.90 5.90
N GLY A 43 8.02 1.43 6.47
CA GLY A 43 6.66 1.08 6.08
C GLY A 43 6.37 1.36 4.60
N TYR A 44 6.84 2.49 4.08
CA TYR A 44 6.76 2.82 2.65
C TYR A 44 7.56 1.82 1.78
N VAL A 45 8.79 1.48 2.17
CA VAL A 45 9.57 0.47 1.43
C VAL A 45 8.84 -0.87 1.42
N MET A 46 8.32 -1.31 2.58
CA MET A 46 7.52 -2.54 2.68
C MET A 46 6.28 -2.49 1.78
N TYR A 47 5.63 -1.33 1.67
CA TYR A 47 4.51 -1.10 0.75
C TYR A 47 4.92 -1.29 -0.71
N ASP A 48 6.00 -0.63 -1.17
CA ASP A 48 6.41 -0.68 -2.58
C ASP A 48 6.91 -2.07 -2.99
N VAL A 49 7.68 -2.74 -2.13
CA VAL A 49 8.14 -4.11 -2.42
C VAL A 49 6.98 -5.11 -2.41
N THR A 50 6.01 -4.93 -1.51
CA THR A 50 4.78 -5.74 -1.51
C THR A 50 4.03 -5.51 -2.81
N HIS A 51 3.82 -4.25 -3.21
CA HIS A 51 3.15 -3.89 -4.45
C HIS A 51 3.80 -4.58 -5.66
N TYR A 52 5.11 -4.46 -5.76
CA TYR A 52 5.88 -5.11 -6.83
C TYR A 52 5.72 -6.63 -6.82
N TYR A 53 5.80 -7.26 -5.64
CA TYR A 53 5.61 -8.69 -5.48
C TYR A 53 4.20 -9.16 -5.84
N LEU A 54 3.15 -8.39 -5.53
CA LEU A 54 1.78 -8.74 -5.92
C LEU A 54 1.60 -8.73 -7.44
N HIS A 55 2.28 -7.84 -8.17
CA HIS A 55 2.24 -7.81 -9.63
C HIS A 55 3.08 -8.91 -10.29
N HIS A 56 4.31 -9.11 -9.82
CA HIS A 56 5.31 -9.90 -10.55
C HIS A 56 5.63 -11.26 -9.90
N GLY A 57 5.39 -11.41 -8.61
CA GLY A 57 5.64 -12.65 -7.87
C GLY A 57 4.53 -13.69 -8.04
N GLN A 58 4.81 -14.92 -7.61
CA GLN A 58 3.82 -16.01 -7.51
C GLN A 58 3.70 -16.46 -6.05
N PRO A 59 2.80 -15.84 -5.26
CA PRO A 59 2.67 -16.18 -3.86
C PRO A 59 2.09 -17.57 -3.66
N THR A 60 2.78 -18.40 -2.86
CA THR A 60 2.36 -19.76 -2.52
C THR A 60 1.58 -19.82 -1.22
N SER A 61 1.87 -18.93 -0.27
CA SER A 61 1.14 -18.83 1.00
C SER A 61 -0.17 -18.06 0.87
N GLU A 62 -1.12 -18.40 1.73
CA GLU A 62 -2.51 -17.92 1.62
C GLU A 62 -2.63 -16.40 1.70
N VAL A 63 -1.96 -15.77 2.66
CA VAL A 63 -2.04 -14.32 2.92
C VAL A 63 -1.64 -13.48 1.69
N PRO A 64 -0.41 -13.59 1.15
CA PRO A 64 -0.03 -12.81 -0.03
C PRO A 64 -0.78 -13.25 -1.29
N ARG A 65 -1.26 -14.50 -1.38
CA ARG A 65 -2.15 -14.91 -2.48
C ARG A 65 -3.49 -14.18 -2.44
N ASN A 66 -4.07 -14.02 -1.25
CA ASN A 66 -5.30 -13.27 -1.05
C ASN A 66 -5.10 -11.77 -1.31
N LEU A 67 -3.98 -11.19 -0.86
CA LEU A 67 -3.60 -9.81 -1.21
C LEU A 67 -3.40 -9.63 -2.72
N LYS A 68 -2.76 -10.58 -3.40
CA LYS A 68 -2.61 -10.53 -4.87
C LYS A 68 -3.97 -10.53 -5.55
N LYS A 69 -4.86 -11.45 -5.17
CA LYS A 69 -6.22 -11.50 -5.72
C LYS A 69 -6.99 -10.20 -5.47
N TYR A 70 -6.86 -9.64 -4.27
CA TYR A 70 -7.46 -8.36 -3.88
C TYR A 70 -6.98 -7.21 -4.76
N HIS A 71 -5.67 -7.05 -4.88
CA HIS A 71 -5.02 -6.00 -5.65
C HIS A 71 -5.30 -6.11 -7.16
N LEU A 72 -5.27 -7.32 -7.71
CA LEU A 72 -5.62 -7.53 -9.11
C LEU A 72 -7.12 -7.26 -9.39
N ASN A 73 -8.01 -7.47 -8.42
CA ASN A 73 -9.42 -7.05 -8.57
C ASN A 73 -9.55 -5.53 -8.61
N HIS A 74 -8.74 -4.79 -7.86
CA HIS A 74 -8.69 -3.32 -7.97
C HIS A 74 -8.34 -2.93 -9.41
N HIS A 75 -7.23 -3.44 -9.96
CA HIS A 75 -6.82 -3.08 -11.33
C HIS A 75 -7.77 -3.51 -12.45
N PHE A 76 -8.36 -4.71 -12.34
CA PHE A 76 -9.06 -5.34 -13.46
C PHE A 76 -10.58 -5.46 -13.30
N ARG A 77 -11.14 -5.11 -12.14
CA ARG A 77 -12.60 -5.20 -11.91
C ARG A 77 -13.22 -3.93 -11.35
N ILE A 78 -12.71 -3.43 -10.23
CA ILE A 78 -13.34 -2.32 -9.49
C ILE A 78 -12.24 -1.36 -9.02
N GLN A 79 -11.84 -0.45 -9.91
CA GLN A 79 -10.73 0.49 -9.66
C GLN A 79 -11.06 1.58 -8.63
N ASN A 80 -12.35 1.83 -8.35
CA ASN A 80 -12.77 2.80 -7.34
C ASN A 80 -12.92 2.19 -5.92
N LYS A 81 -12.42 0.97 -5.71
CA LYS A 81 -12.40 0.27 -4.42
C LYS A 81 -11.08 -0.49 -4.25
N GLY A 82 -10.78 -0.89 -3.04
CA GLY A 82 -9.62 -1.72 -2.74
C GLY A 82 -8.28 -1.01 -2.89
N PHE A 83 -8.13 0.12 -2.19
CA PHE A 83 -6.95 0.98 -2.28
C PHE A 83 -5.75 0.45 -1.48
N GLY A 84 -5.98 -0.41 -0.50
CA GLY A 84 -4.94 -0.98 0.35
C GLY A 84 -4.09 -2.04 -0.36
N ILE A 85 -2.76 -1.90 -0.25
CA ILE A 85 -1.82 -2.85 -0.86
C ILE A 85 -1.27 -3.85 0.15
N THR A 86 -0.85 -3.36 1.31
CA THR A 86 -0.28 -4.19 2.39
C THR A 86 -1.36 -4.87 3.23
N SER A 87 -2.54 -4.27 3.32
CA SER A 87 -3.72 -4.84 3.98
C SER A 87 -5.01 -4.17 3.50
N SER A 88 -6.15 -4.81 3.72
CA SER A 88 -7.49 -4.24 3.50
C SER A 88 -8.07 -3.52 4.72
N LEU A 89 -7.25 -3.27 5.75
CA LEU A 89 -7.71 -2.68 7.02
C LEU A 89 -8.41 -1.33 6.79
N TRP A 90 -7.72 -0.41 6.10
CA TRP A 90 -8.26 0.92 5.85
C TRP A 90 -9.44 0.90 4.88
N ASP A 91 -9.50 -0.05 3.94
CA ASP A 91 -10.67 -0.20 3.09
C ASP A 91 -11.92 -0.64 3.86
N LYS A 92 -11.77 -1.37 4.97
CA LYS A 92 -12.89 -1.67 5.88
C LYS A 92 -13.29 -0.43 6.66
N VAL A 93 -12.32 0.29 7.21
CA VAL A 93 -12.55 1.51 8.03
C VAL A 93 -13.28 2.58 7.21
N PHE A 94 -12.90 2.78 5.95
CA PHE A 94 -13.44 3.83 5.09
C PHE A 94 -14.52 3.34 4.11
N GLY A 95 -14.98 2.09 4.22
CA GLY A 95 -16.08 1.56 3.40
C GLY A 95 -15.74 1.34 1.91
N THR A 96 -14.45 1.26 1.57
CA THR A 96 -13.95 1.06 0.20
C THR A 96 -13.58 -0.39 -0.09
N LEU A 97 -13.97 -1.33 0.78
CA LEU A 97 -13.76 -2.76 0.54
C LEU A 97 -14.55 -3.24 -0.71
N PRO A 98 -13.92 -3.94 -1.67
CA PRO A 98 -14.61 -4.54 -2.80
C PRO A 98 -15.58 -5.64 -2.33
N GLN A 99 -16.80 -5.63 -2.85
CA GLN A 99 -17.77 -6.68 -2.53
C GLN A 99 -17.35 -8.00 -3.16
N SER A 100 -17.36 -9.07 -2.35
CA SER A 100 -17.32 -10.44 -2.88
C SER A 100 -18.65 -10.71 -3.61
N LYS A 101 -18.60 -11.37 -4.78
CA LYS A 101 -19.79 -11.78 -5.56
C LYS A 101 -20.85 -12.53 -4.73
N ALA A 102 -20.50 -13.07 -3.56
CA ALA A 102 -21.44 -13.72 -2.64
C ALA A 102 -22.55 -12.79 -2.11
N GLY A 103 -22.38 -11.46 -2.14
CA GLY A 103 -23.39 -10.49 -1.67
C GLY A 103 -24.37 -9.98 -2.73
N SER A 104 -24.26 -10.43 -3.99
CA SER A 104 -25.11 -9.94 -5.09
C SER A 104 -26.32 -10.82 -5.39
N LYS A 105 -26.55 -11.91 -4.64
CA LYS A 105 -27.81 -12.66 -4.67
C LYS A 105 -28.71 -12.15 -3.57
N ASN A 106 -29.37 -11.03 -3.81
CA ASN A 106 -30.65 -10.59 -3.23
C ASN A 106 -30.77 -9.07 -3.41
N LYS A 107 -31.15 -8.66 -4.61
CA LYS A 107 -32.03 -7.52 -4.84
C LYS A 107 -32.98 -7.90 -5.97
#